data_AF-E5Y463-F1
#
_entry.id   AF-E5Y463-F1
#
_cell.length_a   1.000
_cell.length_b   1.000
_cell.length_c   1.000
_cell.angle_alpha   90.00
_cell.angle_beta   90.00
_cell.angle_gamma   90.00
#
_symmetry.space_group_name_H-M   'P 1'
#
loop_
_entity.id
_entity.type
_entity.pdbx_description
1 polymer ?
#
loop_
_entity_poly.entity_id
_entity_poly.type
_entity_poly.pdbx_seq_one_letter_code
_entity_poly.pdbx_strand_id
1 'polypeptide(L)'
;MKTVVVKPEFAGLTEEQVIDAIDAYEAQVDEYYANKGDEEECGCGCSHDEGSCEDSDDDVIPSDDPIVLEVERLIAAYSDRFDELCKENGEVPEEALTYKPRTPIEQVAFDIFTDALHDSLMDEDDE
;
A
#
# COMPACT_ATOMS: atom_id res chain seq x y z
N MET A 1 -7.94 14.33 -4.42
CA MET A 1 -6.52 14.29 -4.84
C MET A 1 -5.76 15.62 -4.76
N LYS A 2 -6.12 16.69 -5.51
CA LYS A 2 -5.38 17.98 -5.64
C LYS A 2 -4.91 18.75 -4.37
N THR A 3 -5.29 18.34 -3.16
CA THR A 3 -4.89 18.97 -1.88
C THR A 3 -3.95 18.11 -1.07
N VAL A 4 -3.67 16.88 -1.52
CA VAL A 4 -2.55 16.12 -1.00
C VAL A 4 -1.30 16.80 -1.55
N VAL A 5 -0.40 17.17 -0.66
CA VAL A 5 0.82 17.91 -1.01
C VAL A 5 2.00 17.08 -0.55
N VAL A 6 2.93 16.85 -1.48
CA VAL A 6 4.23 16.25 -1.21
C VAL A 6 5.07 17.19 -0.35
N LYS A 7 5.79 16.64 0.63
CA LYS A 7 6.77 17.45 1.36
C LYS A 7 7.85 17.97 0.40
N PRO A 8 8.25 19.25 0.52
CA PRO A 8 9.15 19.89 -0.44
C PRO A 8 10.53 19.23 -0.54
N GLU A 9 10.94 18.47 0.48
CA GLU A 9 12.18 17.71 0.49
C GLU A 9 12.20 16.54 -0.51
N PHE A 10 11.04 15.96 -0.83
CA PHE A 10 10.91 14.84 -1.78
C PHE A 10 10.48 15.29 -3.18
N ALA A 11 10.07 16.55 -3.35
CA ALA A 11 9.63 17.10 -4.63
C ALA A 11 10.73 17.15 -5.70
N GLY A 12 12.01 17.07 -5.29
CA GLY A 12 13.17 17.05 -6.18
C GLY A 12 13.69 15.66 -6.53
N LEU A 13 13.08 14.59 -6.02
CA LEU A 13 13.48 13.21 -6.32
C LEU A 13 13.12 12.83 -7.76
N THR A 14 13.92 11.94 -8.34
CA THR A 14 13.56 11.28 -9.59
C THR A 14 12.64 10.09 -9.32
N GLU A 15 11.90 9.68 -10.34
CA GLU A 15 11.03 8.50 -10.29
C GLU A 15 11.82 7.24 -9.91
N GLU A 16 12.98 7.03 -10.52
CA GLU A 16 13.89 5.91 -10.25
C GLU A 16 14.28 5.84 -8.76
N GLN A 17 14.55 6.97 -8.11
CA GLN A 17 14.89 6.98 -6.68
C GLN A 17 13.72 6.57 -5.79
N VAL A 18 12.49 6.85 -6.22
CA VAL A 18 11.29 6.46 -5.48
C VAL A 18 11.04 4.97 -5.66
N ILE A 19 11.14 4.48 -6.90
CA ILE A 19 11.00 3.06 -7.22
C ILE A 19 12.07 2.24 -6.49
N ASP A 20 13.35 2.63 -6.58
CA ASP A 20 14.44 1.93 -5.88
C ASP A 20 14.20 1.83 -4.36
N ALA A 21 13.61 2.86 -3.75
CA ALA A 21 13.29 2.84 -2.32
C ALA A 21 12.12 1.90 -2.00
N ILE A 22 11.10 1.84 -2.87
CA ILE A 22 9.98 0.93 -2.73
C ILE A 22 10.44 -0.51 -2.96
N ASP A 23 11.19 -0.78 -4.03
CA ASP A 23 11.75 -2.10 -4.32
C ASP A 23 12.63 -2.61 -3.17
N ALA A 24 13.41 -1.72 -2.53
CA ALA A 24 14.21 -2.07 -1.35
C ALA A 24 13.34 -2.41 -0.13
N TYR A 25 12.24 -1.69 0.07
CA TYR A 25 11.28 -1.99 1.12
C TYR A 25 10.55 -3.31 0.84
N GLU A 26 10.07 -3.53 -0.38
CA GLU A 26 9.45 -4.81 -0.79
C GLU A 26 10.40 -5.98 -0.56
N ALA A 27 11.68 -5.85 -0.94
CA ALA A 27 12.67 -6.88 -0.67
C ALA A 27 12.88 -7.15 0.83
N GLN A 28 12.84 -6.10 1.67
CA GLN A 28 12.92 -6.24 3.12
C GLN A 28 11.67 -6.94 3.68
N VAL A 29 10.49 -6.59 3.17
CA VAL A 29 9.22 -7.20 3.54
C VAL A 29 9.22 -8.69 3.18
N ASP A 30 9.60 -9.00 1.94
CA ASP A 30 9.75 -10.37 1.45
C ASP A 30 10.76 -11.15 2.29
N GLU A 31 11.92 -10.57 2.63
CA GLU A 31 12.91 -11.22 3.49
C GLU A 31 12.35 -11.49 4.89
N TYR A 32 11.61 -10.54 5.48
CA TYR A 32 10.99 -10.72 6.78
C TYR A 32 9.97 -11.87 6.78
N TYR A 33 9.08 -11.92 5.79
CA TYR A 33 8.10 -13.00 5.67
C TYR A 33 8.73 -14.34 5.26
N ALA A 34 9.76 -14.32 4.42
CA ALA A 34 10.55 -15.51 4.12
C ALA A 34 11.27 -16.05 5.36
N ASN A 35 11.81 -15.17 6.20
CA ASN A 35 12.49 -15.54 7.43
C ASN A 35 11.53 -15.91 8.57
N LYS A 36 10.30 -15.36 8.60
CA LYS A 36 9.19 -15.89 9.42
C LYS A 36 8.72 -17.26 8.93
N GLY A 37 8.77 -17.50 7.62
CA GLY A 37 8.46 -18.78 6.99
C GLY A 37 9.47 -19.89 7.29
N ASP A 38 10.68 -19.55 7.78
CA ASP A 38 11.74 -20.48 8.16
C ASP A 38 11.78 -20.79 9.68
N GLU A 39 10.72 -20.44 10.43
CA GLU A 39 10.33 -21.22 11.61
C GLU A 39 9.59 -22.51 11.19
N GLU A 40 10.15 -23.23 10.20
CA GLU A 40 9.74 -24.58 9.84
C GLU A 40 9.73 -25.48 11.09
N GLU A 41 8.72 -26.34 11.15
CA GLU A 41 8.52 -27.39 12.14
C GLU A 41 7.91 -26.94 13.48
N CYS A 42 6.63 -26.53 13.44
CA CYS A 42 5.72 -27.13 14.41
C CYS A 42 5.62 -28.62 14.07
N GLY A 43 6.59 -29.40 14.56
CA GLY A 43 6.59 -30.85 14.64
C GLY A 43 5.52 -31.37 15.60
N CYS A 44 4.38 -30.71 15.65
CA CYS A 44 3.19 -31.22 16.30
C CYS A 44 2.37 -31.92 15.22
N GLY A 45 2.42 -33.25 15.23
CA GLY A 45 1.41 -34.08 14.59
C GLY A 45 0.05 -33.90 15.27
N CYS A 46 -0.50 -32.69 15.24
CA CYS A 46 -1.80 -32.39 15.78
C CYS A 46 -2.85 -32.66 14.69
N SER A 47 -3.37 -33.87 14.73
CA SER A 47 -4.61 -34.25 14.06
C SER A 47 -5.74 -33.30 14.46
N HIS A 48 -6.32 -32.63 13.47
CA HIS A 48 -7.76 -32.31 13.37
C HIS A 48 -8.53 -32.26 14.70
N ASP A 49 -8.52 -31.11 15.39
CA ASP A 49 -9.62 -30.69 16.26
C ASP A 49 -9.46 -29.19 16.59
N GLU A 50 -10.33 -28.38 15.97
CA GLU A 50 -10.83 -27.07 16.43
C GLU A 50 -9.96 -26.27 17.42
N GLY A 51 -9.28 -25.21 16.97
CA GLY A 51 -8.86 -24.15 17.89
C GLY A 51 -7.66 -23.31 17.48
N SER A 52 -7.96 -22.16 16.85
CA SER A 52 -7.23 -20.90 16.99
C SER A 52 -5.75 -20.91 16.58
N CYS A 53 -5.47 -20.92 15.27
CA CYS A 53 -4.36 -20.11 14.80
C CYS A 53 -4.78 -18.65 15.04
N GLU A 54 -4.31 -18.09 16.15
CA GLU A 54 -4.31 -16.65 16.33
C GLU A 54 -3.23 -16.13 15.38
N ASP A 55 -3.56 -16.06 14.08
CA ASP A 55 -2.82 -15.28 13.10
C ASP A 55 -2.74 -13.89 13.70
N SER A 56 -1.58 -13.58 14.28
CA SER A 56 -1.30 -12.25 14.76
C SER A 56 -1.00 -11.43 13.50
N ASP A 57 -2.06 -11.01 12.81
CA ASP A 57 -2.06 -10.13 11.64
C ASP A 57 -1.57 -8.70 11.98
N ASP A 58 -0.62 -8.56 12.90
CA ASP A 58 -0.07 -7.29 13.41
C ASP A 58 1.43 -7.17 13.07
N ASP A 59 1.90 -7.86 12.04
CA ASP A 59 3.27 -7.73 11.55
C ASP A 59 3.32 -6.80 10.32
N VAL A 60 2.75 -5.59 10.44
CA VAL A 60 3.03 -4.53 9.47
C VAL A 60 4.47 -4.07 9.71
N ILE A 61 5.37 -4.35 8.76
CA ILE A 61 6.77 -3.97 8.87
C ILE A 61 6.86 -2.46 8.58
N PRO A 62 7.18 -1.62 9.58
CA PRO A 62 7.33 -0.20 9.30
C PRO A 62 8.60 0.01 8.46
N SER A 63 8.48 0.78 7.37
CA SER A 63 9.66 1.23 6.65
C SER A 63 10.40 2.30 7.44
N ASP A 64 11.73 2.18 7.59
CA ASP A 64 12.59 3.25 8.11
C ASP A 64 12.96 4.26 7.02
N ASP A 65 12.65 3.98 5.75
CA ASP A 65 13.04 4.81 4.62
C ASP A 65 12.13 6.05 4.50
N PRO A 66 12.71 7.28 4.49
CA PRO A 66 11.92 8.51 4.49
C PRO A 66 11.10 8.68 3.21
N ILE A 67 11.55 8.08 2.10
CA ILE A 67 10.85 8.09 0.81
C ILE A 67 9.61 7.20 0.89
N VAL A 68 9.77 5.95 1.37
CA VAL A 68 8.67 4.98 1.50
C VAL A 68 7.63 5.52 2.48
N LEU A 69 8.05 6.06 3.62
CA LEU A 69 7.15 6.71 4.58
C LEU A 69 6.35 7.87 3.97
N GLU A 70 6.94 8.64 3.05
CA GLU A 70 6.21 9.68 2.36
C GLU A 70 5.24 9.10 1.32
N VAL A 71 5.61 8.05 0.58
CA VAL A 71 4.73 7.34 -0.34
C VAL A 71 3.52 6.76 0.40
N GLU A 72 3.73 6.05 1.50
CA GLU A 72 2.66 5.53 2.35
C GLU A 72 1.74 6.64 2.86
N ARG A 73 2.32 7.75 3.32
CA ARG A 73 1.54 8.92 3.77
C ARG A 73 0.70 9.52 2.63
N LEU A 74 1.22 9.54 1.40
CA LEU A 74 0.50 10.03 0.22
C LEU A 74 -0.65 9.08 -0.11
N ILE A 75 -0.40 7.77 -0.15
CA ILE A 75 -1.41 6.73 -0.37
C ILE A 75 -2.52 6.86 0.67
N ALA A 76 -2.19 6.90 1.97
CA ALA A 76 -3.18 7.06 3.04
C ALA A 76 -4.01 8.35 2.87
N ALA A 77 -3.36 9.48 2.57
CA ALA A 77 -4.06 10.74 2.34
C ALA A 77 -4.94 10.72 1.08
N TYR A 78 -4.56 9.94 0.05
CA TYR A 78 -5.38 9.70 -1.13
C TYR A 78 -6.57 8.82 -0.82
N SER A 79 -6.37 7.72 -0.10
CA SER A 79 -7.41 6.82 0.38
C SER A 79 -8.43 7.55 1.23
N ASP A 80 -8.02 8.26 2.29
CA ASP A 80 -8.93 9.02 3.17
C ASP A 80 -9.83 9.97 2.37
N ARG A 81 -9.23 10.68 1.42
CA ARG A 81 -9.94 11.66 0.62
C ARG A 81 -10.82 11.02 -0.45
N PHE A 82 -10.40 9.89 -0.99
CA PHE A 82 -11.21 9.09 -1.89
C PHE A 82 -12.44 8.57 -1.15
N ASP A 83 -12.26 8.05 0.05
CA ASP A 83 -13.30 7.59 0.97
C ASP A 83 -14.35 8.69 1.25
N GLU A 84 -13.89 9.90 1.56
CA GLU A 84 -14.76 11.07 1.74
C GLU A 84 -15.56 11.37 0.47
N LEU A 85 -14.90 11.40 -0.70
CA LEU A 85 -15.56 11.68 -1.97
C LEU A 85 -16.56 10.56 -2.37
N CYS A 86 -16.24 9.30 -2.06
CA CYS A 86 -17.15 8.16 -2.25
C CYS A 86 -18.35 8.26 -1.31
N LYS A 87 -18.16 8.66 -0.04
CA LYS A 87 -19.25 8.89 0.92
C LYS A 87 -20.16 10.04 0.50
N GLU A 88 -19.60 11.10 -0.09
CA GLU A 88 -20.37 12.26 -0.56
C GLU A 88 -21.14 11.98 -1.86
N ASN A 89 -20.52 11.32 -2.84
CA ASN A 89 -21.13 11.08 -4.15
C ASN A 89 -21.93 9.77 -4.20
N GLY A 90 -21.65 8.81 -3.32
CA GLY A 90 -22.22 7.46 -3.34
C GLY A 90 -21.62 6.55 -4.43
N GLU A 91 -20.65 7.05 -5.20
CA GLU A 91 -19.96 6.34 -6.27
C GLU A 91 -18.50 6.81 -6.37
N VAL A 92 -17.68 6.02 -7.09
CA VAL A 92 -16.26 6.33 -7.32
C VAL A 92 -16.13 7.61 -8.17
N PRO A 93 -15.53 8.69 -7.64
CA PRO A 93 -15.45 9.95 -8.35
C PRO A 93 -14.38 9.91 -9.45
N GLU A 94 -14.79 10.09 -10.71
CA GLU A 94 -13.85 10.17 -11.84
C GLU A 94 -12.82 11.30 -11.69
N GLU A 95 -13.14 12.39 -10.98
CA GLU A 95 -12.16 13.46 -10.71
C GLU A 95 -10.99 12.98 -9.82
N ALA A 96 -11.23 11.97 -8.97
CA ALA A 96 -10.16 11.38 -8.17
C ALA A 96 -9.22 10.54 -9.06
N LEU A 97 -9.76 9.80 -10.03
CA LEU A 97 -9.01 8.93 -10.94
C LEU A 97 -8.34 9.69 -12.10
N THR A 98 -8.86 10.86 -12.47
CA THR A 98 -8.29 11.73 -13.52
C THR A 98 -7.25 12.71 -13.00
N TYR A 99 -6.91 12.62 -11.71
CA TYR A 99 -5.87 13.46 -11.13
C TYR A 99 -4.52 13.14 -11.77
N LYS A 100 -3.83 14.18 -12.25
CA LYS A 100 -2.47 14.03 -12.78
C LYS A 100 -1.45 14.57 -11.77
N PRO A 101 -0.70 13.68 -11.10
CA PRO A 101 0.33 14.08 -10.15
C PRO A 101 1.44 14.87 -10.83
N ARG A 102 2.10 15.75 -10.06
CA ARG A 102 3.08 16.71 -10.60
C ARG A 102 4.53 16.35 -10.30
N THR A 103 4.74 15.57 -9.25
CA THR A 103 6.08 15.15 -8.82
C THR A 103 6.22 13.64 -8.97
N PRO A 104 7.44 13.13 -9.18
CA PRO A 104 7.63 11.69 -9.39
C PRO A 104 7.14 10.84 -8.21
N ILE A 105 7.44 11.25 -6.97
CA ILE A 105 6.97 10.52 -5.77
C ILE A 105 5.45 10.48 -5.65
N GLU A 106 4.79 11.56 -6.05
CA GLU A 106 3.34 11.64 -6.08
C GLU A 106 2.76 10.74 -7.15
N GLN A 107 3.44 10.63 -8.29
CA GLN A 107 3.05 9.76 -9.38
C GLN A 107 3.08 8.30 -8.97
N VAL A 108 4.20 7.85 -8.40
CA VAL A 108 4.32 6.48 -7.90
C VAL A 108 3.27 6.17 -6.83
N ALA A 109 3.10 7.05 -5.84
CA ALA A 109 2.09 6.86 -4.80
C ALA A 109 0.66 6.80 -5.35
N PHE A 110 0.34 7.66 -6.32
CA PHE A 110 -0.98 7.69 -6.96
C PHE A 110 -1.20 6.44 -7.81
N ASP A 111 -0.20 6.01 -8.58
CA ASP A 111 -0.27 4.82 -9.43
C ASP A 111 -0.53 3.58 -8.57
N ILE A 112 0.22 3.37 -7.48
CA ILE A 112 0.01 2.27 -6.51
C ILE A 112 -1.41 2.31 -5.93
N PHE A 113 -1.85 3.48 -5.48
CA PHE A 113 -3.20 3.66 -4.93
C PHE A 113 -4.29 3.31 -5.96
N THR A 114 -4.15 3.79 -7.19
CA THR A 114 -5.14 3.51 -8.24
C THR A 114 -5.12 2.06 -8.69
N ASP A 115 -3.97 1.40 -8.67
CA ASP A 115 -3.85 -0.03 -8.99
C ASP A 115 -4.59 -0.87 -7.94
N ALA A 116 -4.35 -0.59 -6.65
CA ALA A 116 -5.06 -1.24 -5.55
C ALA A 116 -6.58 -1.00 -5.59
N LEU A 117 -7.01 0.22 -5.98
CA LEU A 117 -8.42 0.50 -6.21
C LEU A 117 -8.99 -0.27 -7.41
N HIS A 118 -8.23 -0.38 -8.50
CA HIS A 118 -8.66 -1.11 -9.68
C HIS A 118 -8.82 -2.60 -9.38
N ASP A 119 -7.90 -3.20 -8.64
CA ASP A 119 -8.01 -4.58 -8.16
C ASP A 119 -9.27 -4.77 -7.31
N SER A 120 -9.49 -3.85 -6.36
CA SER A 120 -10.69 -3.88 -5.50
C SER A 120 -12.01 -3.73 -6.27
N LEU A 121 -12.01 -3.00 -7.40
CA LEU A 121 -13.20 -2.75 -8.22
C LEU A 121 -13.45 -3.86 -9.25
N MET A 122 -12.40 -4.56 -9.70
CA MET A 122 -12.50 -5.66 -10.66
C MET A 122 -13.06 -6.95 -10.04
N ASP A 123 -13.00 -7.10 -8.71
CA ASP A 123 -13.62 -8.23 -8.00
C ASP A 123 -15.17 -8.15 -7.93
N GLU A 124 -15.80 -7.05 -8.38
CA GLU A 124 -17.26 -6.86 -8.33
C GLU A 124 -18.02 -7.22 -9.65
N ASP A 125 -17.36 -7.54 -10.76
CA ASP A 125 -18.03 -7.82 -12.07
C ASP A 125 -17.99 -9.30 -12.51
N ASP A 126 -17.64 -10.24 -11.62
CA ASP A 126 -17.71 -11.69 -11.87
C ASP A 126 -18.94 -12.32 -11.16
N GLU A 127 -20.17 -11.97 -11.59
CA GLU A 127 -21.38 -12.84 -11.53
C GLU A 127 -22.46 -12.48 -12.56
#